data_AF-A0A351V9N3-F1
#
_entry.id   AF-A0A351V9N3-F1
#
_cell.length_a   1.000
_cell.length_b   1.000
_cell.length_c   1.000
_cell.angle_alpha   90.00
_cell.angle_beta   90.00
_cell.angle_gamma   90.00
#
_symmetry.space_group_name_H-M   'P 1'
#
loop_
_entity.id
_entity.type
_entity.pdbx_description
1 polymer ?
#
loop_
_entity_poly.entity_id
_entity_poly.type
_entity_poly.pdbx_seq_one_letter_code
_entity_poly.pdbx_strand_id
1 'polypeptide(L)' 'MPIQKLEEAKSLLTYTDKPISEISNYLCFSSQAYFQNVFKKKYEITPNEYRKRPNTREKRSRHFSV' A
#
# COMPACT_ATOMS: atom_id res chain seq x y z
N MET A 1 -3.42 16.51 -2.32
CA MET A 1 -3.79 15.19 -2.90
C MET A 1 -4.99 14.65 -2.15
N PRO A 2 -6.06 14.24 -2.84
CA PRO A 2 -7.24 13.67 -2.20
C PRO A 2 -6.93 12.30 -1.58
N ILE A 3 -7.41 12.07 -0.37
CA ILE A 3 -7.19 10.83 0.42
C ILE A 3 -7.63 9.59 -0.36
N GLN A 4 -8.68 9.74 -1.18
CA GLN A 4 -9.26 8.71 -2.05
C GLN A 4 -8.24 8.03 -2.97
N LYS A 5 -7.26 8.76 -3.52
CA LYS A 5 -6.23 8.17 -4.41
C LYS A 5 -5.33 7.18 -3.67
N LEU A 6 -5.05 7.41 -2.39
CA LEU A 6 -4.21 6.51 -1.59
C LEU A 6 -4.94 5.23 -1.23
N GLU A 7 -6.25 5.32 -0.98
CA GLU A 7 -7.10 4.16 -0.73
C GLU A 7 -7.23 3.29 -1.98
N GLU A 8 -7.39 3.91 -3.15
CA GLU A 8 -7.39 3.18 -4.41
C GLU A 8 -6.03 2.54 -4.70
N ALA A 9 -4.92 3.25 -4.45
CA ALA A 9 -3.59 2.67 -4.55
C ALA A 9 -3.43 1.42 -3.67
N LYS A 10 -3.94 1.48 -2.43
CA LYS A 10 -3.91 0.36 -1.49
C LYS A 10 -4.71 -0.83 -2.03
N SER A 11 -5.90 -0.60 -2.56
CA SER A 11 -6.71 -1.63 -3.21
C SER A 11 -5.99 -2.23 -4.41
N LEU A 12 -5.41 -1.41 -5.29
CA LEU A 12 -4.63 -1.89 -6.43
C LEU A 12 -3.43 -2.74 -5.99
N LEU A 13 -2.71 -2.34 -4.95
CA LEU A 13 -1.59 -3.12 -4.41
C LEU A 13 -2.01 -4.45 -3.77
N THR A 14 -3.26 -4.55 -3.31
CA THR A 14 -3.81 -5.75 -2.65
C THR A 14 -4.42 -6.72 -3.65
N TYR A 15 -5.18 -6.19 -4.62
CA TYR A 15 -6.00 -6.99 -5.54
C TYR A 15 -5.35 -7.17 -6.91
N THR A 16 -4.26 -6.46 -7.20
CA THR A 16 -3.59 -6.54 -8.49
C THR A 16 -2.08 -6.67 -8.33
N ASP A 17 -1.46 -7.29 -9.33
CA ASP A 17 -0.01 -7.39 -9.45
C ASP A 17 0.62 -6.24 -10.25
N LYS A 18 -0.10 -5.12 -10.38
CA LYS A 18 0.40 -3.96 -11.12
C LYS A 18 1.67 -3.39 -10.47
N PRO A 19 2.71 -3.08 -11.25
CA PRO A 19 3.92 -2.49 -10.70
C PRO A 19 3.62 -1.11 -10.11
N ILE A 20 4.46 -0.69 -9.16
CA ILE A 20 4.30 0.61 -8.48
C ILE A 20 4.27 1.78 -9.48
N SER A 21 5.05 1.68 -10.55
CA SER A 21 5.08 2.66 -11.63
C SER A 21 3.72 2.80 -12.33
N GLU A 22 3.08 1.69 -12.71
CA GLU A 22 1.74 1.67 -13.30
C GLU A 22 0.68 2.27 -12.36
N ILE A 23 0.71 1.90 -11.07
CA ILE A 23 -0.22 2.43 -10.08
C ILE A 23 0.00 3.94 -9.90
N SER A 24 1.25 4.39 -9.87
CA SER A 24 1.59 5.81 -9.77
C SER A 24 1.11 6.60 -10.99
N ASN A 25 1.24 6.02 -12.19
CA ASN A 25 0.79 6.64 -13.42
C ASN A 25 -0.74 6.69 -13.50
N TYR A 26 -1.42 5.58 -13.16
CA TYR A 26 -2.87 5.47 -13.12
C TYR A 26 -3.54 6.52 -12.22
N LEU A 27 -2.91 6.81 -11.08
CA LEU A 27 -3.42 7.79 -10.10
C LEU A 27 -2.91 9.22 -10.38
N CYS A 28 -2.23 9.45 -11.50
CA CYS A 28 -1.57 10.70 -11.89
C CYS A 28 -0.65 11.27 -10.79
N PHE A 29 0.24 10.45 -10.23
CA PHE A 29 1.33 10.94 -9.38
C PHE A 29 2.45 11.51 -10.25
N SER A 30 2.96 12.67 -9.86
CA SER A 30 4.07 13.35 -10.56
C SER A 30 5.34 12.49 -10.63
N SER A 31 5.54 11.58 -9.68
CA SER A 31 6.66 10.65 -9.65
C SER A 31 6.38 9.48 -8.71
N GLN A 32 7.01 8.33 -8.99
CA GLN A 32 6.98 7.16 -8.12
C GLN A 32 7.52 7.46 -6.71
N ALA A 33 8.60 8.24 -6.59
CA ALA A 33 9.18 8.60 -5.28
C ALA A 33 8.19 9.42 -4.42
N TYR A 34 7.46 10.36 -5.05
CA TYR A 34 6.44 11.14 -4.37
C TYR A 34 5.28 10.24 -3.91
N PHE A 35 4.80 9.34 -4.78
CA PHE A 35 3.81 8.34 -4.41
C PHE A 35 4.26 7.49 -3.20
N GLN A 36 5.46 6.95 -3.24
CA GLN A 36 6.01 6.11 -2.17
C GLN A 36 6.11 6.85 -0.84
N ASN A 37 6.59 8.10 -0.84
CA ASN A 37 6.70 8.93 0.36
C ASN A 37 5.32 9.26 0.95
N VAL A 38 4.35 9.64 0.12
CA VAL A 38 2.99 9.97 0.59
C VAL A 38 2.27 8.72 1.08
N PHE A 39 2.40 7.59 0.38
CA PHE A 39 1.82 6.31 0.78
C PHE A 39 2.41 5.84 2.12
N LYS A 40 3.75 5.90 2.26
CA LYS A 40 4.43 5.60 3.52
C LYS A 40 4.00 6.53 4.65
N LYS A 41 3.83 7.83 4.40
CA LYS A 41 3.36 8.77 5.43
C LYS A 41 1.93 8.47 5.88
N LYS A 42 1.09 7.93 5.00
CA LYS A 42 -0.33 7.63 5.28
C LYS A 42 -0.53 6.28 5.99
N TYR A 43 0.20 5.25 5.56
CA TYR A 43 0.03 3.87 6.03
C TYR A 43 1.22 3.37 6.86
N GLU A 44 2.22 4.22 7.10
CA GLU A 44 3.45 3.93 7.84
C GLU A 44 4.27 2.77 7.24
N ILE A 45 4.01 2.45 5.97
CA ILE A 45 4.62 1.33 5.25
C ILE A 45 4.82 1.70 3.78
N THR A 46 5.91 1.21 3.17
CA THR A 46 6.12 1.43 1.74
C THR A 46 5.13 0.59 0.91
N PRO A 47 4.71 1.05 -0.27
CA PRO A 47 3.79 0.29 -1.11
C PRO A 47 4.37 -1.06 -1.58
N ASN A 48 5.70 -1.16 -1.68
CA ASN A 48 6.38 -2.41 -2.01
C ASN A 48 6.31 -3.41 -0.84
N GLU A 49 6.55 -2.95 0.39
CA GLU A 49 6.38 -3.76 1.60
C GLU A 49 4.93 -4.16 1.81
N TYR A 50 3.99 -3.26 1.52
CA TYR A 50 2.56 -3.54 1.59
C TYR A 50 2.14 -4.64 0.60
N ARG A 51 2.63 -4.59 -0.65
CA ARG A 51 2.39 -5.63 -1.65
C ARG A 51 3.03 -6.98 -1.29
N LYS A 52 4.22 -6.95 -0.69
CA LYS A 52 4.94 -8.15 -0.22
C LYS A 52 4.30 -8.81 1.00
N ARG A 53 3.37 -8.14 1.67
CA ARG A 53 2.58 -8.76 2.75
C ARG A 53 1.44 -9.54 2.09
N PRO A 54 1.57 -10.88 1.89
CA PRO A 54 0.38 -11.66 1.59
C PRO A 54 -0.60 -11.41 2.72
N ASN A 55 -1.88 -11.24 2.40
CA ASN A 55 -2.94 -10.98 3.36
C ASN A 55 -2.84 -11.94 4.57
N THR A 56 -2.10 -11.53 5.61
CA THR A 56 -2.26 -12.10 6.94
C THR A 56 -3.56 -11.52 7.42
N ARG A 57 -4.66 -12.15 6.97
CA ARG A 57 -5.88 -12.24 7.74
C ARG A 57 -5.42 -12.70 9.11
N GLU A 58 -5.31 -11.73 10.01
CA GLU A 58 -5.45 -11.94 11.43
C GLU A 58 -4.68 -13.16 11.97
N LYS A 59 -3.35 -13.12 11.95
CA LYS A 59 -2.63 -13.63 13.11
C LYS A 59 -2.54 -12.51 14.16
N ARG A 60 -3.72 -12.07 14.63
CA ARG A 60 -3.95 -12.03 16.08
C ARG A 60 -3.90 -13.49 16.55
N SER A 61 -2.72 -14.09 16.44
CA SER A 61 -2.39 -15.22 17.29
C SER A 61 -2.37 -14.59 18.65
N ARG A 62 -3.46 -14.84 19.36
CA ARG A 62 -3.67 -14.58 20.77
C ARG A 62 -2.30 -14.72 21.43
N HIS A 63 -1.76 -13.62 21.98
CA HIS A 63 -0.89 -13.75 23.12
C HIS A 63 -1.79 -14.11 24.30
N PHE A 64 -2.33 -15.32 24.22
CA PHE A 64 -2.50 -16.20 25.37
C PHE A 64 -1.18 -16.98 25.44
N SER A 65 -0.77 -17.32 26.66
CA SER A 65 0.53 -17.92 27.06
C SER A 65 1.55 -16.84 27.45
N VAL A 66 1.78 -16.58 28.75
CA VAL A 66 1.49 -17.33 29.99
C VAL A 66 1.36 -16.37 31.17
#